data_AF-A0A415UHQ5-F1
#
_entry.id   AF-A0A415UHQ5-F1
#
_cell.length_a   1.000
_cell.length_b   1.000
_cell.length_c   1.000
_cell.angle_alpha   90.00
_cell.angle_beta   90.00
_cell.angle_gamma   90.00
#
_symmetry.space_group_name_H-M   'P 1'
#
loop_
_entity.id
_entity.type
_entity.pdbx_description
1 polymer ?
#
loop_
_entity_poly.entity_id
_entity_poly.type
_entity_poly.pdbx_seq_one_letter_code
_entity_poly.pdbx_strand_id
1 'polypeptide(L)'
;MARVEKRFGERNNDDIIRDILREYSSRENPISAKSIIDKAEKGGTEIGRTVIKGFLNRMKAEEYQTDEECDEIIKKCRGDEREIIFIKKGQNGRTIGYWMMEMLSESEWLFLMDSVINSKILTRKESDNLAKRITFLAGKRFSKLTQYRHRMENQPYFVGDDDIDGKAGYIESRVLKQVYLIRQAIKQGKKIKFNLCVYDYGKQNIRLVPYGRHGKVLPETPEKYKEDVHRICSPFDIIFSNGRYYMLGADLETERRTDLQYKLYRVV
;
A
#
# COMPACT_ATOMS: atom_id res chain seq x y z
N MET A 1 21.83 -5.95 27.05
CA MET A 1 21.83 -6.59 25.72
C MET A 1 20.99 -5.74 24.78
N ALA A 2 21.60 -5.14 23.76
CA ALA A 2 20.90 -4.35 22.76
C ALA A 2 19.92 -5.27 22.00
N ARG A 3 18.64 -4.89 21.93
CA ARG A 3 17.67 -5.56 21.05
C ARG A 3 18.20 -5.42 19.63
N VAL A 4 18.56 -6.53 19.01
CA VAL A 4 18.80 -6.59 17.56
C VAL A 4 17.51 -6.08 16.90
N GLU A 5 17.59 -4.92 16.25
CA GLU A 5 16.50 -4.40 15.43
C GLU A 5 16.25 -5.40 14.30
N LYS A 6 15.11 -6.09 14.36
CA LYS A 6 14.70 -7.07 13.35
C LYS A 6 14.59 -6.37 12.00
N ARG A 7 15.16 -6.99 10.96
CA ARG A 7 15.06 -6.47 9.59
C ARG A 7 13.62 -6.56 9.11
N PHE A 8 13.17 -5.57 8.36
CA PHE A 8 11.86 -5.57 7.69
C PHE A 8 11.74 -6.84 6.83
N GLY A 9 10.80 -7.74 7.17
CA GLY A 9 10.59 -9.02 6.50
C GLY A 9 11.09 -10.28 7.24
N GLU A 10 11.69 -10.16 8.43
CA GLU A 10 11.99 -11.33 9.27
C GLU A 10 10.71 -11.90 9.90
N ARG A 11 10.34 -13.10 9.46
CA ARG A 11 9.15 -13.82 9.95
C ARG A 11 9.32 -14.16 11.43
N ASN A 12 8.37 -13.73 12.24
CA ASN A 12 8.28 -14.15 13.63
C ASN A 12 7.30 -15.34 13.78
N ASN A 13 7.23 -15.91 14.99
CA ASN A 13 6.32 -17.03 15.26
C ASN A 13 4.84 -16.68 15.00
N ASP A 14 4.45 -15.43 15.19
CA ASP A 14 3.07 -14.97 14.94
C ASP A 14 2.77 -14.94 13.43
N ASP A 15 3.73 -14.52 12.60
CA ASP A 15 3.61 -14.58 11.14
C ASP A 15 3.51 -16.02 10.63
N ILE A 16 4.23 -16.95 11.27
CA ILE A 16 4.17 -18.38 10.93
C ILE A 16 2.80 -18.96 11.29
N ILE A 17 2.28 -18.69 12.49
CA ILE A 17 0.95 -19.16 12.91
C ILE A 17 -0.13 -18.56 12.00
N ARG A 18 -0.04 -17.27 11.68
CA ARG A 18 -0.94 -16.57 10.75
C ARG A 18 -0.92 -17.20 9.35
N ASP A 19 0.26 -17.44 8.77
CA ASP A 19 0.39 -18.11 7.47
C ASP A 19 -0.25 -19.50 7.49
N ILE A 20 -0.08 -20.26 8.58
CA ILE A 20 -0.66 -21.60 8.72
C ILE A 20 -2.18 -21.53 8.81
N LEU A 21 -2.74 -20.63 9.62
CA LEU A 21 -4.20 -20.46 9.71
C LEU A 21 -4.75 -20.03 8.35
N ARG A 22 -4.15 -19.05 7.69
CA ARG A 22 -4.56 -18.59 6.37
C ARG A 22 -4.58 -19.71 5.33
N GLU A 23 -3.57 -20.57 5.34
CA GLU A 23 -3.41 -21.59 4.30
C GLU A 23 -4.24 -22.85 4.56
N TYR A 24 -4.45 -23.23 5.83
CA TYR A 24 -4.97 -24.55 6.17
C TYR A 24 -6.24 -24.56 7.00
N SER A 25 -6.80 -23.39 7.35
CA SER A 25 -8.01 -23.32 8.16
C SER A 25 -9.13 -22.55 7.47
N SER A 26 -10.37 -22.96 7.75
CA SER A 26 -11.59 -22.22 7.43
C SER A 26 -12.60 -22.42 8.55
N ARG A 27 -13.74 -21.73 8.48
CA ARG A 27 -14.86 -21.93 9.42
C ARG A 27 -15.35 -23.38 9.45
N GLU A 28 -15.43 -24.00 8.28
CA GLU A 28 -15.86 -25.39 8.07
C GLU A 28 -14.77 -26.36 8.52
N ASN A 29 -13.50 -26.00 8.31
CA ASN A 29 -12.33 -26.82 8.59
C ASN A 29 -11.35 -26.12 9.54
N PRO A 30 -11.70 -25.91 10.83
CA PRO A 30 -10.78 -25.34 11.80
C PRO A 30 -9.67 -26.34 12.14
N ILE A 31 -8.46 -25.85 12.35
CA ILE A 31 -7.29 -26.72 12.60
C ILE A 31 -6.92 -26.79 14.07
N SER A 32 -6.46 -27.96 14.52
CA SER A 32 -6.05 -28.14 15.92
C SER A 32 -4.68 -27.52 16.22
N ALA A 33 -4.39 -27.25 17.50
CA ALA A 33 -3.06 -26.78 17.92
C ALA A 33 -1.95 -27.75 17.50
N LYS A 34 -2.23 -29.06 17.51
CA LYS A 34 -1.29 -30.08 17.04
C LYS A 34 -0.99 -29.91 15.55
N SER A 35 -2.03 -29.72 14.72
CA SER A 35 -1.86 -29.47 13.28
C SER A 35 -1.04 -28.21 13.00
N ILE A 36 -1.21 -27.16 13.81
CA ILE A 36 -0.39 -25.93 13.71
C ILE A 36 1.08 -26.23 14.02
N ILE A 37 1.36 -26.96 15.10
CA ILE A 37 2.73 -27.37 15.49
C ILE A 37 3.37 -28.23 14.38
N ASP A 38 2.69 -29.29 13.96
CA ASP A 38 3.18 -30.22 12.93
C ASP A 38 3.49 -29.49 11.61
N LYS A 39 2.69 -28.48 11.24
CA LYS A 39 2.93 -27.67 10.03
C LYS A 39 4.07 -26.68 10.18
N ALA A 40 4.24 -26.09 11.36
CA ALA A 40 5.37 -25.21 11.63
C ALA A 40 6.69 -25.98 11.64
N GLU A 41 6.73 -27.17 12.26
CA GLU A 41 7.90 -28.05 12.28
C GLU A 41 8.29 -28.49 10.87
N LYS A 42 7.31 -28.88 10.03
CA LYS A 42 7.54 -29.14 8.60
C LYS A 42 8.08 -27.92 7.84
N GLY A 43 7.77 -26.72 8.31
CA GLY A 43 8.31 -25.45 7.81
C GLY A 43 9.69 -25.09 8.38
N GLY A 44 10.28 -25.93 9.22
CA GLY A 44 11.58 -25.71 9.86
C GLY A 44 11.54 -24.82 11.10
N THR A 45 10.37 -24.65 11.74
CA THR A 45 10.24 -23.86 12.98
C THR A 45 9.53 -24.65 14.06
N GLU A 46 10.20 -24.84 15.19
CA GLU A 46 9.59 -25.45 16.38
C GLU A 46 8.79 -24.41 17.16
N ILE A 47 7.49 -24.66 17.31
CA ILE A 47 6.59 -23.84 18.14
C ILE A 47 5.86 -24.70 19.16
N GLY A 48 5.80 -24.23 20.40
CA GLY A 48 5.03 -24.89 21.45
C GLY A 48 3.59 -24.39 21.54
N ARG A 49 2.72 -25.15 22.23
CA ARG A 49 1.34 -24.72 22.55
C ARG A 49 1.27 -23.37 23.27
N THR A 50 2.26 -23.06 24.12
CA THR A 50 2.36 -21.77 24.82
C THR A 50 2.52 -20.60 23.86
N VAL A 51 3.24 -20.80 22.75
CA VAL A 51 3.41 -19.78 21.71
C VAL A 51 2.08 -19.50 21.01
N ILE A 52 1.35 -20.56 20.66
CA ILE A 52 0.01 -20.46 20.06
C ILE A 52 -0.95 -19.72 21.00
N LYS A 53 -0.98 -20.10 22.29
CA LYS A 53 -1.82 -19.41 23.29
C LYS A 53 -1.43 -17.93 23.43
N GLY A 54 -0.14 -17.63 23.44
CA GLY A 54 0.36 -16.25 23.45
C GLY A 54 -0.07 -15.46 22.22
N PHE A 55 -0.02 -16.07 21.04
CA PHE A 55 -0.50 -15.48 19.79
C PHE A 55 -2.00 -15.18 19.84
N LEU A 56 -2.83 -16.16 20.20
CA LEU A 56 -4.29 -15.98 20.32
C LEU A 56 -4.66 -14.84 21.27
N ASN A 57 -3.97 -14.76 22.42
CA ASN A 57 -4.19 -13.68 23.39
C ASN A 57 -3.79 -12.30 22.83
N ARG A 58 -2.64 -12.20 22.13
CA ARG A 58 -2.18 -10.94 21.51
C ARG A 58 -3.12 -10.48 20.41
N MET A 59 -3.62 -11.41 19.62
CA MET A 59 -4.53 -11.16 18.50
C MET A 59 -5.99 -11.02 18.93
N LYS A 60 -6.29 -11.18 20.23
CA LYS A 60 -7.64 -11.13 20.80
C LYS A 60 -8.60 -12.07 20.06
N ALA A 61 -8.21 -13.34 19.95
CA ALA A 61 -9.01 -14.33 19.23
C ALA A 61 -10.40 -14.48 19.86
N GLU A 62 -11.41 -14.52 19.00
CA GLU A 62 -12.82 -14.59 19.38
C GLU A 62 -13.26 -16.06 19.53
N GLU A 63 -13.97 -16.36 20.61
CA GLU A 63 -14.48 -17.70 20.88
C GLU A 63 -15.94 -17.81 20.44
N TYR A 64 -16.30 -18.92 19.81
CA TYR A 64 -17.68 -19.19 19.44
C TYR A 64 -17.96 -20.69 19.46
N GLN A 65 -19.21 -21.06 19.70
CA GLN A 65 -19.68 -22.44 19.74
C GLN A 65 -20.64 -22.75 18.60
N THR A 66 -21.53 -21.81 18.26
CA THR A 66 -22.50 -22.00 17.16
C THR A 66 -22.19 -21.13 15.96
N ASP A 67 -22.70 -21.53 14.79
CA ASP A 67 -22.49 -20.78 13.56
C ASP A 67 -23.16 -19.39 13.64
N GLU A 68 -24.26 -19.24 14.36
CA GLU A 68 -24.92 -17.95 14.58
C GLU A 68 -24.06 -16.99 15.41
N GLU A 69 -23.40 -17.48 16.46
CA GLU A 69 -22.46 -16.66 17.27
C GLU A 69 -21.29 -16.17 16.41
N CYS A 70 -20.77 -17.04 15.54
CA CYS A 70 -19.73 -16.66 14.58
C CYS A 70 -20.20 -15.54 13.64
N ASP A 71 -21.41 -15.66 13.09
CA ASP A 71 -21.97 -14.66 12.20
C ASP A 71 -22.22 -13.33 12.91
N GLU A 72 -22.59 -13.34 14.18
CA GLU A 72 -22.68 -12.13 14.99
C GLU A 72 -21.32 -11.45 15.21
N ILE A 73 -20.27 -12.22 15.46
CA ILE A 73 -18.91 -11.67 15.59
C ILE A 73 -18.49 -11.02 14.28
N ILE A 74 -18.70 -11.71 13.14
CA ILE A 74 -18.38 -11.18 11.81
C ILE A 74 -19.17 -9.89 11.53
N LYS A 75 -20.46 -9.82 11.90
CA LYS A 75 -21.29 -8.61 11.73
C LYS A 75 -20.84 -7.44 12.61
N LYS A 76 -20.35 -7.72 13.82
CA LYS A 76 -19.85 -6.70 14.77
C LYS A 76 -18.45 -6.23 14.42
N CYS A 77 -17.74 -6.96 13.56
CA CYS A 77 -16.39 -6.63 13.16
C CYS A 77 -16.33 -5.24 12.52
N ARG A 78 -15.34 -4.47 12.95
CA ARG A 78 -15.10 -3.11 12.48
C ARG A 78 -14.16 -3.15 11.28
N GLY A 79 -14.42 -2.31 10.27
CA GLY A 79 -13.63 -2.27 9.03
C GLY A 79 -12.17 -1.83 9.18
N ASP A 80 -11.69 -1.56 10.40
CA ASP A 80 -10.31 -1.25 10.74
C ASP A 80 -9.50 -2.48 11.24
N GLU A 81 -10.15 -3.62 11.47
CA GLU A 81 -9.47 -4.87 11.79
C GLU A 81 -8.86 -5.50 10.53
N ARG A 82 -7.61 -5.98 10.60
CA ARG A 82 -6.94 -6.63 9.44
C ARG A 82 -7.46 -8.04 9.19
N GLU A 83 -7.71 -8.76 10.27
CA GLU A 83 -8.06 -10.17 10.29
C GLU A 83 -8.75 -10.46 11.63
N ILE A 84 -9.61 -11.48 11.65
CA ILE A 84 -10.21 -12.01 12.87
C ILE A 84 -9.70 -13.43 13.03
N ILE A 85 -9.27 -13.76 14.26
CA ILE A 85 -8.87 -15.11 14.61
C ILE A 85 -9.95 -15.71 15.48
N PHE A 86 -10.37 -16.93 15.14
CA PHE A 86 -11.47 -17.60 15.80
C PHE A 86 -11.01 -18.86 16.51
N ILE A 87 -11.63 -19.14 17.66
CA ILE A 87 -11.51 -20.37 18.43
C ILE A 87 -12.87 -21.07 18.43
N LYS A 88 -13.02 -22.12 17.61
CA LYS A 88 -14.25 -22.91 17.59
C LYS A 88 -14.31 -23.83 18.81
N LYS A 89 -15.37 -23.69 19.61
CA LYS A 89 -15.67 -24.52 20.78
C LYS A 89 -16.71 -25.57 20.43
N GLY A 90 -16.60 -26.76 21.02
CA GLY A 90 -17.66 -27.75 21.02
C GLY A 90 -18.60 -27.55 22.19
N GLN A 91 -19.65 -28.38 22.26
CA GLN A 91 -20.72 -28.28 23.27
C GLN A 91 -20.22 -28.30 24.73
N ASN A 92 -19.05 -28.88 24.98
CA ASN A 92 -18.47 -28.99 26.32
C ASN A 92 -17.42 -27.90 26.61
N GLY A 93 -17.36 -26.82 25.83
CA GLY A 93 -16.32 -25.78 25.90
C GLY A 93 -14.93 -26.23 25.43
N ARG A 94 -14.79 -27.49 24.98
CA ARG A 94 -13.55 -28.02 24.42
C ARG A 94 -13.26 -27.32 23.08
N THR A 95 -12.01 -26.87 22.89
CA THR A 95 -11.59 -26.31 21.60
C THR A 95 -11.55 -27.40 20.52
N ILE A 96 -12.34 -27.20 19.46
CA ILE A 96 -12.36 -28.02 18.25
C ILE A 96 -11.16 -27.65 17.38
N GLY A 97 -10.94 -26.35 17.18
CA GLY A 97 -9.82 -25.85 16.41
C GLY A 97 -9.82 -24.34 16.27
N TYR A 98 -8.88 -23.86 15.49
CA TYR A 98 -8.62 -22.45 15.23
C TYR A 98 -8.77 -22.18 13.75
N TRP A 99 -9.29 -21.01 13.40
CA TRP A 99 -9.25 -20.53 12.04
C TRP A 99 -9.17 -19.02 11.98
N MET A 100 -8.95 -18.46 10.79
CA MET A 100 -8.79 -17.02 10.60
C MET A 100 -9.58 -16.56 9.38
N MET A 101 -10.17 -15.37 9.49
CA MET A 101 -10.79 -14.65 8.39
C MET A 101 -9.98 -13.39 8.10
N GLU A 102 -9.60 -13.18 6.84
CA GLU A 102 -9.03 -11.91 6.39
C GLU A 102 -10.13 -10.98 5.90
N MET A 103 -9.92 -9.67 6.04
CA MET A 103 -10.87 -8.69 5.49
C MET A 103 -10.82 -8.56 3.97
N LEU A 104 -9.65 -8.82 3.39
CA LEU A 104 -9.46 -8.78 1.95
C LEU A 104 -9.45 -10.21 1.42
N SER A 105 -10.40 -10.49 0.54
CA SER A 105 -10.45 -11.72 -0.23
C SER A 105 -9.25 -11.85 -1.19
N GLU A 106 -8.98 -13.07 -1.66
CA GLU A 106 -7.94 -13.30 -2.67
C GLU A 106 -8.18 -12.47 -3.94
N SER A 107 -9.43 -12.27 -4.36
CA SER A 107 -9.78 -11.44 -5.53
C SER A 107 -9.51 -9.95 -5.31
N GLU A 108 -9.76 -9.42 -4.11
CA GLU A 108 -9.44 -8.03 -3.79
C GLU A 108 -7.93 -7.81 -3.72
N TRP A 109 -7.18 -8.76 -3.16
CA TRP A 109 -5.72 -8.71 -3.21
C TRP A 109 -5.18 -8.72 -4.64
N LEU A 110 -5.76 -9.54 -5.52
CA LEU A 110 -5.39 -9.59 -6.95
C LEU A 110 -5.67 -8.24 -7.61
N PHE A 111 -6.83 -7.65 -7.37
CA PHE A 111 -7.16 -6.32 -7.89
C PHE A 111 -6.15 -5.24 -7.42
N LEU A 112 -5.75 -5.25 -6.15
CA LEU A 112 -4.75 -4.33 -5.63
C LEU A 112 -3.38 -4.55 -6.27
N MET A 113 -2.98 -5.81 -6.45
CA MET A 113 -1.74 -6.17 -7.15
C MET A 113 -1.76 -5.67 -8.61
N ASP A 114 -2.85 -5.92 -9.34
CA ASP A 114 -3.00 -5.48 -10.73
C ASP A 114 -2.99 -3.96 -10.85
N SER A 115 -3.61 -3.26 -9.91
CA SER A 115 -3.59 -1.79 -9.83
C SER A 115 -2.17 -1.24 -9.64
N VAL A 116 -1.33 -1.96 -8.89
CA VAL A 116 0.08 -1.59 -8.66
C VAL A 116 0.94 -1.91 -9.88
N ILE A 117 0.81 -3.11 -10.45
CA ILE A 117 1.61 -3.55 -11.61
C ILE A 117 1.32 -2.67 -12.83
N ASN A 118 0.05 -2.36 -13.08
CA ASN A 118 -0.40 -1.58 -14.25
C ASN A 118 -0.52 -0.08 -13.97
N SER A 119 0.09 0.41 -12.89
CA SER A 119 -0.01 1.80 -12.49
C SER A 119 0.66 2.74 -13.49
N LYS A 120 -0.03 3.84 -13.85
CA LYS A 120 0.53 4.91 -14.70
C LYS A 120 1.27 6.00 -13.91
N ILE A 121 1.39 5.83 -12.59
CA ILE A 121 2.02 6.80 -11.68
C ILE A 121 3.17 6.22 -10.86
N LEU A 122 3.36 4.89 -10.90
CA LEU A 122 4.51 4.25 -10.29
C LEU A 122 5.60 4.06 -11.34
N THR A 123 6.85 4.21 -10.93
CA THR A 123 7.97 3.69 -11.70
C THR A 123 8.02 2.16 -11.60
N ARG A 124 8.83 1.49 -12.42
CA ARG A 124 8.99 0.03 -12.34
C ARG A 124 9.52 -0.39 -10.97
N LYS A 125 10.56 0.29 -10.47
CA LYS A 125 11.14 0.00 -9.15
C LYS A 125 10.13 0.21 -8.02
N GLU A 126 9.35 1.29 -8.06
CA GLU A 126 8.30 1.57 -7.07
C GLU A 126 7.21 0.49 -7.07
N SER A 127 6.74 0.11 -8.27
CA SER A 127 5.73 -0.94 -8.46
C SER A 127 6.22 -2.29 -7.94
N ASP A 128 7.43 -2.72 -8.33
CA ASP A 128 8.01 -3.98 -7.87
C ASP A 128 8.20 -4.02 -6.35
N ASN A 129 8.65 -2.91 -5.74
CA ASN A 129 8.80 -2.82 -4.29
C ASN A 129 7.45 -2.88 -3.56
N LEU A 130 6.41 -2.22 -4.08
CA LEU A 130 5.06 -2.30 -3.51
C LEU A 130 4.43 -3.68 -3.71
N ALA A 131 4.58 -4.28 -4.89
CA ALA A 131 4.12 -5.63 -5.18
C ALA A 131 4.73 -6.66 -4.21
N LYS A 132 6.03 -6.57 -3.91
CA LYS A 132 6.68 -7.42 -2.90
C LYS A 132 6.03 -7.30 -1.51
N ARG A 133 5.72 -6.07 -1.09
CA ARG A 133 5.04 -5.81 0.19
C ARG A 133 3.61 -6.35 0.20
N ILE A 134 2.85 -6.19 -0.89
CA ILE A 134 1.51 -6.77 -1.04
C ILE A 134 1.57 -8.30 -0.97
N THR A 135 2.49 -8.93 -1.70
CA THR A 135 2.67 -10.40 -1.65
C THR A 135 3.03 -10.87 -0.24
N PHE A 136 3.87 -10.13 0.48
CA PHE A 136 4.20 -10.44 1.87
C PHE A 136 2.95 -10.38 2.77
N LEU A 137 2.09 -9.37 2.60
CA LEU A 137 0.87 -9.20 3.38
C LEU A 137 -0.18 -10.29 3.07
N ALA A 138 -0.38 -10.61 1.80
CA ALA A 138 -1.36 -11.58 1.30
C ALA A 138 -0.91 -13.05 1.45
N GLY A 139 0.40 -13.31 1.56
CA GLY A 139 0.94 -14.63 1.94
C GLY A 139 1.32 -15.54 0.77
N LYS A 140 1.73 -16.78 1.09
CA LYS A 140 2.41 -17.69 0.13
C LYS A 140 1.54 -18.13 -1.05
N ARG A 141 0.25 -18.43 -0.84
CA ARG A 141 -0.66 -18.85 -1.94
C ARG A 141 -0.81 -17.76 -3.00
N PHE A 142 -0.95 -16.52 -2.54
CA PHE A 142 -1.06 -15.35 -3.39
C PHE A 142 0.16 -15.15 -4.31
N SER A 143 1.37 -15.48 -3.84
CA SER A 143 2.60 -15.43 -4.64
C SER A 143 2.54 -16.34 -5.88
N LYS A 144 1.91 -17.52 -5.76
CA LYS A 144 1.75 -18.44 -6.90
C LYS A 144 0.78 -17.88 -7.95
N LEU A 145 -0.30 -17.26 -7.51
CA LEU A 145 -1.30 -16.65 -8.40
C LEU A 145 -0.75 -15.42 -9.14
N THR A 146 0.24 -14.74 -8.56
CA THR A 146 0.78 -13.47 -9.08
C THR A 146 2.09 -13.61 -9.86
N GLN A 147 2.46 -14.83 -10.29
CA GLN A 147 3.67 -15.06 -11.09
C GLN A 147 3.67 -14.29 -12.42
N TYR A 148 2.50 -13.96 -12.98
CA TYR A 148 2.38 -13.19 -14.22
C TYR A 148 3.00 -11.79 -14.13
N ARG A 149 3.20 -11.23 -12.92
CA ARG A 149 3.85 -9.92 -12.75
C ARG A 149 5.25 -9.87 -13.37
N HIS A 150 5.96 -11.00 -13.36
CA HIS A 150 7.28 -11.13 -13.98
C HIS A 150 7.25 -11.15 -15.51
N ARG A 151 6.07 -11.25 -16.13
CA ARG A 151 5.88 -11.15 -17.59
C ARG A 151 5.65 -9.71 -18.04
N MET A 152 5.43 -8.78 -17.12
CA MET A 152 5.09 -7.38 -17.39
C MET A 152 6.31 -6.45 -17.39
N GLU A 153 7.53 -7.00 -17.47
CA GLU A 153 8.78 -6.24 -17.39
C GLU A 153 8.93 -5.15 -18.47
N ASN A 154 8.23 -5.31 -19.60
CA ASN A 154 8.27 -4.41 -20.75
C ASN A 154 7.14 -3.35 -20.75
N GLN A 155 6.38 -3.21 -19.66
CA GLN A 155 5.33 -2.19 -19.59
C GLN A 155 5.92 -0.76 -19.58
N PRO A 156 5.22 0.22 -20.18
CA PRO A 156 5.64 1.62 -20.16
C PRO A 156 5.36 2.23 -18.78
N TYR A 157 6.35 2.19 -17.89
CA TYR A 157 6.29 2.81 -16.57
C TYR A 157 6.59 4.31 -16.62
N PHE A 158 6.26 5.03 -15.54
CA PHE A 158 6.70 6.40 -15.37
C PHE A 158 8.23 6.45 -15.32
N VAL A 159 8.86 7.24 -16.17
CA VAL A 159 10.33 7.39 -16.22
C VAL A 159 10.80 8.20 -15.01
N GLY A 160 11.69 7.64 -14.21
CA GLY A 160 12.23 8.29 -13.01
C GLY A 160 13.03 7.37 -12.08
N ASP A 161 13.54 6.25 -12.61
CA ASP A 161 14.20 5.22 -11.81
C ASP A 161 15.69 5.52 -11.53
N ASP A 162 16.25 6.56 -12.15
CA ASP A 162 17.71 6.79 -12.21
C ASP A 162 18.33 7.02 -10.83
N ASP A 163 17.61 7.69 -9.92
CA ASP A 163 18.11 8.05 -8.59
C ASP A 163 17.71 7.06 -7.48
N ILE A 164 16.92 6.03 -7.80
CA ILE A 164 16.40 5.07 -6.81
C ILE A 164 17.41 3.94 -6.62
N ASP A 165 18.00 3.84 -5.43
CA ASP A 165 18.85 2.71 -5.05
C ASP A 165 18.06 1.39 -5.12
N GLY A 166 18.47 0.50 -6.01
CA GLY A 166 17.85 -0.81 -6.21
C GLY A 166 17.94 -1.75 -5.00
N LYS A 167 18.72 -1.40 -3.98
CA LYS A 167 18.83 -2.13 -2.70
C LYS A 167 17.93 -1.60 -1.59
N ALA A 168 17.16 -0.53 -1.85
CA ALA A 168 16.26 0.04 -0.85
C ALA A 168 15.15 -0.96 -0.46
N GLY A 169 15.02 -1.24 0.84
CA GLY A 169 13.99 -2.15 1.36
C GLY A 169 12.57 -1.60 1.21
N TYR A 170 12.37 -0.31 1.50
CA TYR A 170 11.09 0.38 1.36
C TYR A 170 11.25 1.56 0.40
N ILE A 171 10.39 1.61 -0.62
CA ILE A 171 10.31 2.72 -1.57
C ILE A 171 8.89 3.29 -1.49
N GLU A 172 8.78 4.56 -1.09
CA GLU A 172 7.53 5.32 -1.15
C GLU A 172 7.44 6.00 -2.51
N SER A 173 6.31 5.85 -3.20
CA SER A 173 6.14 6.50 -4.50
C SER A 173 6.14 8.01 -4.37
N ARG A 174 6.92 8.67 -5.22
CA ARG A 174 6.99 10.14 -5.25
C ARG A 174 5.61 10.78 -5.48
N VAL A 175 4.86 10.30 -6.47
CA VAL A 175 3.52 10.83 -6.79
C VAL A 175 2.56 10.61 -5.62
N LEU A 176 2.55 9.41 -5.03
CA LEU A 176 1.68 9.10 -3.90
C LEU A 176 2.03 9.94 -2.67
N LYS A 177 3.32 10.17 -2.41
CA LYS A 177 3.79 11.06 -1.34
C LYS A 177 3.31 12.50 -1.55
N GLN A 178 3.43 13.03 -2.76
CA GLN A 178 2.95 14.36 -3.08
C GLN A 178 1.43 14.47 -2.87
N VAL A 179 0.65 13.48 -3.34
CA VAL A 179 -0.79 13.43 -3.12
C VAL A 179 -1.13 13.44 -1.62
N TYR A 180 -0.42 12.65 -0.82
CA TYR A 180 -0.58 12.65 0.63
C TYR A 180 -0.33 14.04 1.24
N LEU A 181 0.78 14.69 0.88
CA LEU A 181 1.12 16.03 1.38
C LEU A 181 0.08 17.09 0.99
N ILE A 182 -0.46 17.03 -0.23
CA ILE A 182 -1.52 17.95 -0.67
C ILE A 182 -2.80 17.71 0.15
N ARG A 183 -3.21 16.47 0.37
CA ARG A 183 -4.37 16.14 1.23
C ARG A 183 -4.18 16.64 2.66
N GLN A 184 -2.97 16.54 3.22
CA GLN A 184 -2.66 17.12 4.53
C GLN A 184 -2.77 18.65 4.51
N ALA A 185 -2.28 19.31 3.46
CA ALA A 185 -2.39 20.76 3.32
C ALA A 185 -3.86 21.22 3.23
N ILE A 186 -4.70 20.51 2.46
CA ILE A 186 -6.16 20.76 2.39
C ILE A 186 -6.78 20.66 3.78
N LYS A 187 -6.52 19.54 4.50
CA LYS A 187 -7.04 19.32 5.86
C LYS A 187 -6.63 20.43 6.83
N GLN A 188 -5.44 20.99 6.66
CA GLN A 188 -4.88 22.03 7.53
C GLN A 188 -5.19 23.47 7.06
N GLY A 189 -5.90 23.65 5.94
CA GLY A 189 -6.16 24.97 5.35
C GLY A 189 -4.89 25.70 4.88
N LYS A 190 -3.83 24.97 4.50
CA LYS A 190 -2.53 25.53 4.10
C LYS A 190 -2.42 25.66 2.59
N LYS A 191 -1.79 26.75 2.13
CA LYS A 191 -1.31 26.88 0.74
C LYS A 191 -0.09 25.98 0.53
N ILE A 192 0.11 25.53 -0.70
CA ILE A 192 1.26 24.74 -1.11
C ILE A 192 2.16 25.54 -2.05
N LYS A 193 3.47 25.26 -2.02
CA LYS A 193 4.47 25.77 -2.96
C LYS A 193 5.01 24.62 -3.79
N PHE A 194 5.01 24.74 -5.11
CA PHE A 194 5.54 23.72 -6.03
C PHE A 194 6.15 24.35 -7.28
N ASN A 195 6.94 23.57 -8.03
CA ASN A 195 7.46 23.98 -9.33
C ASN A 195 6.44 23.62 -10.40
N LEU A 196 5.99 24.59 -11.19
CA LEU A 196 5.23 24.30 -12.39
C LEU A 196 6.20 23.73 -13.43
N CYS A 197 5.86 22.57 -13.99
CA CYS A 197 6.65 21.94 -15.02
C CYS A 197 5.79 21.63 -16.26
N VAL A 198 6.44 21.54 -17.41
CA VAL A 198 5.82 21.15 -18.68
C VAL A 198 6.62 20.02 -19.33
N TYR A 199 5.96 19.21 -20.14
CA TYR A 199 6.64 18.21 -20.96
C TYR A 199 7.36 18.90 -22.13
N ASP A 200 8.65 18.59 -22.28
CA ASP A 200 9.48 18.98 -23.41
C ASP A 200 9.67 17.77 -24.32
N TYR A 201 9.17 17.87 -25.55
CA TYR A 201 9.19 16.81 -26.57
C TYR A 201 10.34 17.00 -27.59
N GLY A 202 11.45 17.57 -27.16
CA GLY A 202 12.61 17.81 -28.03
C GLY A 202 13.44 16.56 -28.30
N LYS A 203 13.89 16.37 -29.55
CA LYS A 203 14.88 15.33 -29.94
C LYS A 203 14.51 13.89 -29.52
N GLN A 204 13.24 13.49 -29.67
CA GLN A 204 12.71 12.15 -29.36
C GLN A 204 12.77 11.73 -27.88
N ASN A 205 13.25 12.58 -26.97
CA ASN A 205 13.27 12.32 -25.53
C ASN A 205 12.21 13.17 -24.82
N ILE A 206 11.36 12.52 -24.03
CA ILE A 206 10.35 13.20 -23.22
C ILE A 206 10.98 13.52 -21.87
N ARG A 207 11.08 14.81 -21.54
CA ARG A 207 11.55 15.24 -20.21
C ARG A 207 10.61 16.27 -19.60
N LEU A 208 10.52 16.26 -18.27
CA LEU A 208 9.76 17.24 -17.52
C LEU A 208 10.68 18.42 -17.20
N VAL A 209 10.36 19.62 -17.68
CA VAL A 209 11.18 20.84 -17.46
C VAL A 209 10.40 21.87 -16.65
N PRO A 210 11.03 22.59 -15.72
CA PRO A 210 10.38 23.70 -15.02
C PRO A 210 9.91 24.79 -15.99
N TYR A 211 8.82 25.47 -15.65
CA TYR A 211 8.16 26.47 -16.48
C TYR A 211 7.84 27.73 -15.67
N GLY A 212 8.53 28.82 -16.01
CA GLY A 212 8.33 30.14 -15.40
C GLY A 212 7.40 31.03 -16.23
N ARG A 213 7.25 32.31 -15.88
CA ARG A 213 6.48 33.27 -16.69
C ARG A 213 7.11 33.52 -18.05
N HIS A 214 8.43 33.37 -18.14
CA HIS A 214 9.22 33.57 -19.36
C HIS A 214 9.38 32.30 -20.21
N GLY A 215 8.68 31.21 -19.87
CA GLY A 215 8.69 29.96 -20.62
C GLY A 215 9.47 28.83 -19.93
N LYS A 216 9.95 27.88 -20.74
CA LYS A 216 10.72 26.72 -20.28
C LYS A 216 12.04 27.17 -19.67
N VAL A 217 12.37 26.64 -18.50
CA VAL A 217 13.68 26.83 -17.85
C VAL A 217 14.59 25.67 -18.22
N LEU A 218 15.59 25.98 -19.04
CA LEU A 218 16.62 25.06 -19.51
C LEU A 218 17.92 25.29 -18.74
N PRO A 219 18.91 24.38 -18.82
CA PRO A 219 20.21 24.58 -18.14
C PRO A 219 20.90 25.91 -18.49
N GLU A 220 20.69 26.37 -19.72
CA GLU A 220 21.26 27.62 -20.27
C GLU A 220 20.47 28.89 -19.86
N THR A 221 19.31 28.73 -19.20
CA THR A 221 18.47 29.85 -18.79
C THR A 221 19.16 30.68 -17.69
N PRO A 222 19.23 32.02 -17.82
CA PRO A 222 19.82 32.89 -16.80
C PRO A 222 19.21 32.69 -15.41
N GLU A 223 20.04 32.74 -14.36
CA GLU A 223 19.65 32.41 -12.97
C GLU A 223 18.42 33.19 -12.48
N LYS A 224 18.33 34.48 -12.86
CA LYS A 224 17.19 35.36 -12.53
C LYS A 224 15.82 34.84 -13.00
N TYR A 225 15.78 33.94 -13.98
CA TYR A 225 14.54 33.33 -14.49
C TYR A 225 14.28 31.92 -13.94
N LYS A 226 15.23 31.34 -13.19
CA LYS A 226 15.06 30.01 -12.57
C LYS A 226 14.18 30.06 -11.33
N GLU A 227 14.12 31.19 -10.63
CA GLU A 227 13.30 31.36 -9.41
C GLU A 227 11.80 31.52 -9.71
N ASP A 228 11.44 31.93 -10.93
CA ASP A 228 10.06 32.24 -11.34
C ASP A 228 9.22 31.00 -11.73
N VAL A 229 9.75 29.80 -11.46
CA VAL A 229 9.07 28.50 -11.71
C VAL A 229 8.13 28.10 -10.58
N HIS A 230 8.25 28.75 -9.42
CA HIS A 230 7.44 28.43 -8.25
C HIS A 230 6.01 28.93 -8.41
N ARG A 231 5.05 28.13 -7.95
CA ARG A 231 3.64 28.52 -7.81
C ARG A 231 3.24 28.32 -6.36
N ILE A 232 2.45 29.27 -5.86
CA ILE A 232 1.77 29.17 -4.57
C ILE A 232 0.29 29.03 -4.88
N CYS A 233 -0.31 27.95 -4.40
CA CYS A 233 -1.68 27.59 -4.69
C CYS A 233 -2.42 27.24 -3.39
N SER A 234 -3.67 27.64 -3.30
CA SER A 234 -4.63 27.09 -2.34
C SER A 234 -5.19 25.79 -2.93
N PRO A 235 -4.86 24.61 -2.39
CA PRO A 235 -5.41 23.35 -2.88
C PRO A 235 -6.85 23.18 -2.39
N PHE A 236 -7.73 22.69 -3.25
CA PHE A 236 -9.13 22.42 -2.92
C PHE A 236 -9.40 20.92 -2.82
N ASP A 237 -8.94 20.14 -3.80
CA ASP A 237 -9.15 18.69 -3.83
C ASP A 237 -8.09 17.96 -4.69
N ILE A 238 -8.00 16.63 -4.52
CA ILE A 238 -7.25 15.71 -5.36
C ILE A 238 -8.21 14.77 -6.10
N ILE A 239 -8.14 14.81 -7.43
CA ILE A 239 -8.94 13.98 -8.34
C ILE A 239 -8.05 12.88 -8.93
N PHE A 240 -8.50 11.63 -8.86
CA PHE A 240 -7.89 10.52 -9.59
C PHE A 240 -8.70 10.22 -10.85
N SER A 241 -8.09 10.36 -12.02
CA SER A 241 -8.76 10.09 -13.30
C SER A 241 -7.80 9.48 -14.31
N ASN A 242 -8.24 8.40 -14.97
CA ASN A 242 -7.48 7.66 -15.97
C ASN A 242 -6.05 7.30 -15.53
N GLY A 243 -5.92 6.81 -14.30
CA GLY A 243 -4.64 6.38 -13.74
C GLY A 243 -3.70 7.52 -13.33
N ARG A 244 -4.19 8.77 -13.20
CA ARG A 244 -3.36 9.93 -12.86
C ARG A 244 -4.03 10.80 -11.81
N TYR A 245 -3.21 11.46 -10.99
CA TYR A 245 -3.67 12.41 -10.00
C TYR A 245 -3.61 13.84 -10.52
N TYR A 246 -4.64 14.61 -10.19
CA TYR A 246 -4.76 16.02 -10.47
C TYR A 246 -5.15 16.76 -9.19
N MET A 247 -4.53 17.91 -8.96
CA MET A 247 -4.93 18.83 -7.92
C MET A 247 -5.82 19.91 -8.51
N LEU A 248 -7.00 20.07 -7.93
CA LEU A 248 -7.83 21.25 -8.11
C LEU A 248 -7.35 22.33 -7.14
N GLY A 249 -7.09 23.54 -7.62
CA GLY A 249 -6.70 24.64 -6.73
C GLY A 249 -6.63 25.99 -7.43
N ALA A 250 -6.50 27.05 -6.66
CA ALA A 250 -6.36 28.41 -7.17
C ALA A 250 -5.00 29.01 -6.78
N ASP A 251 -4.26 29.50 -7.77
CA ASP A 251 -3.11 30.38 -7.49
C ASP A 251 -3.61 31.80 -7.20
N LEU A 252 -2.72 32.68 -6.70
CA LEU A 252 -3.07 34.05 -6.32
C LEU A 252 -3.73 34.86 -7.45
N GLU A 253 -3.37 34.59 -8.70
CA GLU A 253 -3.96 35.27 -9.85
C GLU A 253 -5.38 34.75 -10.11
N THR A 254 -5.59 33.43 -10.01
CA THR A 254 -6.90 32.78 -10.17
C THR A 254 -7.86 33.16 -9.05
N GLU A 255 -7.38 33.23 -7.80
CA GLU A 255 -8.18 33.69 -6.65
C GLU A 255 -8.76 35.10 -6.85
N ARG A 256 -8.10 35.95 -7.66
CA ARG A 256 -8.51 37.34 -7.92
C ARG A 256 -9.42 37.49 -9.14
N ARG A 257 -9.61 36.44 -9.94
CA ARG A 257 -10.44 36.48 -11.14
C ARG A 257 -11.91 36.25 -10.81
N THR A 258 -12.78 36.94 -11.54
CA THR A 258 -14.25 36.81 -11.40
C THR A 258 -14.82 35.65 -12.21
N ASP A 259 -14.13 35.24 -13.27
CA ASP A 259 -14.59 34.28 -14.29
C ASP A 259 -14.02 32.86 -14.11
N LEU A 260 -12.78 32.73 -13.64
CA LEU A 260 -12.12 31.44 -13.41
C LEU A 260 -11.72 31.31 -11.95
N GLN A 261 -12.39 30.40 -11.23
CA GLN A 261 -12.20 30.22 -9.79
C GLN A 261 -11.15 29.16 -9.43
N TYR A 262 -10.70 28.34 -10.38
CA TYR A 262 -9.74 27.26 -10.13
C TYR A 262 -8.96 26.86 -11.39
N LYS A 263 -7.87 26.14 -11.16
CA LYS A 263 -7.03 25.48 -12.17
C LYS A 263 -6.85 24.01 -11.79
N LEU A 264 -6.55 23.19 -12.79
CA LEU A 264 -6.24 21.78 -12.63
C LEU A 264 -4.75 21.54 -12.90
N TYR A 265 -4.04 20.98 -11.92
CA TYR A 265 -2.61 20.70 -11.99
C TYR A 265 -2.37 19.19 -11.95
N ARG A 266 -1.70 18.62 -12.95
CA ARG A 266 -1.31 17.21 -12.90
C ARG A 266 -0.18 17.02 -11.87
N VAL A 267 -0.33 16.04 -10.99
CA VAL A 267 0.69 15.66 -10.00
C VAL A 267 1.66 14.66 -10.63
N VAL A 268 2.97 14.90 -10.49
CA VAL A 268 4.07 14.16 -11.15
C VAL A 268 5.32 14.04 -10.29
#